data_AF-A0A2E9JF43-F1
#
_entry.id   AF-A0A2E9JF43-F1
#
_cell.length_a   1.000
_cell.length_b   1.000
_cell.length_c   1.000
_cell.angle_alpha   90.00
_cell.angle_beta   90.00
_cell.angle_gamma   90.00
#
_symmetry.space_group_name_H-M   'P 1'
#
loop_
_entity.id
_entity.type
_entity.pdbx_description
1 polymer ?
#
loop_
_entity_poly.entity_id
_entity_poly.type
_entity_poly.pdbx_seq_one_letter_code
_entity_poly.pdbx_strand_id
1 'polypeptide(L)'
;MQRILMSFALVAILTGCESMYQDGGIPRINSQRDVDAYNATVTANADKLVCNRERVIGSNIRQWVCMTIAQQERLALDAREVVDDILQ
;
A
#
# COMPACT_ATOMS: atom_id res chain seq x y z
N MET A 1 22.41 33.16 -11.47
CA MET A 1 21.17 32.99 -10.69
C MET A 1 20.19 31.98 -11.30
N GLN A 2 19.98 31.96 -12.62
CA GLN A 2 19.04 31.05 -13.29
C GLN A 2 19.27 29.56 -13.00
N ARG A 3 20.53 29.08 -12.98
CA ARG A 3 20.87 27.69 -12.65
C ARG A 3 20.52 27.30 -11.20
N ILE A 4 20.67 28.25 -10.27
CA ILE A 4 20.38 28.04 -8.85
C ILE A 4 18.86 27.95 -8.63
N LEU A 5 18.09 28.81 -9.30
CA LEU A 5 16.62 28.73 -9.32
C LEU A 5 16.13 27.38 -9.86
N MET A 6 16.75 26.88 -10.93
CA MET A 6 16.38 25.58 -11.52
C MET A 6 16.66 24.40 -10.58
N SER A 7 17.77 24.42 -9.85
CA SER A 7 18.07 23.38 -8.84
C SER A 7 17.08 23.40 -7.68
N PHE A 8 16.65 24.57 -7.21
CA PHE A 8 15.65 24.66 -6.14
C PHE A 8 14.28 24.11 -6.60
N ALA A 9 13.89 24.38 -7.84
CA ALA A 9 12.66 23.82 -8.41
C ALA A 9 12.70 22.29 -8.49
N LEU A 10 13.84 21.70 -8.91
CA LEU A 10 14.00 20.25 -8.96
C LEU A 10 13.89 19.61 -7.57
N VAL A 11 14.54 20.20 -6.56
CA VAL A 11 14.49 19.70 -5.17
C VAL A 11 13.07 19.74 -4.63
N ALA A 12 12.32 20.83 -4.88
CA ALA A 12 10.94 20.96 -4.44
C ALA A 12 10.01 19.89 -5.04
N ILE A 13 10.21 19.56 -6.33
CA ILE A 13 9.43 18.51 -7.02
C ILE A 13 9.76 17.13 -6.42
N LEU A 14 11.04 16.82 -6.19
CA LEU A 14 11.46 15.54 -5.63
C LEU A 14 10.94 15.33 -4.20
N THR A 15 10.94 16.37 -3.35
CA THR A 15 10.39 16.28 -1.99
C THR A 15 8.87 16.08 -1.96
N GLY A 16 8.14 16.62 -2.95
CA GLY A 16 6.70 16.43 -3.05
C GLY A 16 6.29 15.02 -3.50
N CYS A 17 7.16 14.30 -4.21
CA CYS A 17 6.89 12.92 -4.62
C CYS A 17 7.04 11.91 -3.48
N GLU A 18 7.92 12.14 -2.50
CA GLU A 18 8.03 11.24 -1.34
C GLU A 18 6.80 11.34 -0.42
N SER A 19 6.18 12.52 -0.29
CA SER A 19 4.97 12.69 0.53
C SER A 19 3.72 12.01 -0.05
N MET A 20 3.77 11.57 -1.31
CA MET A 20 2.68 10.78 -1.92
C MET A 20 2.74 9.29 -1.54
N TYR A 21 3.87 8.80 -1.03
CA TYR A 21 3.91 7.47 -0.44
C TYR A 21 3.30 7.54 0.96
N GLN A 22 1.98 7.42 1.01
CA GLN A 22 1.25 7.19 2.24
C GLN A 22 1.69 5.86 2.84
N ASP A 23 2.68 5.90 3.73
CA ASP A 23 2.90 4.84 4.71
C ASP A 23 1.61 4.76 5.53
N GLY A 24 0.72 3.84 5.19
CA GLY A 24 -0.60 3.65 5.79
C GLY A 24 -0.58 3.16 7.25
N GLY A 25 0.37 3.66 8.05
CA GLY A 25 0.65 3.22 9.42
C GLY A 25 1.34 1.85 9.52
N ILE A 26 1.58 1.19 8.39
CA ILE A 26 2.21 -0.13 8.34
C ILE A 26 3.72 0.08 8.16
N PRO A 27 4.57 -0.37 9.11
CA PRO A 27 6.02 -0.29 8.95
C PRO A 27 6.44 -1.01 7.67
N ARG A 28 7.52 -0.57 7.03
CA ARG A 28 7.97 -1.08 5.73
C ARG A 28 8.26 -2.59 5.78
N ILE A 29 7.25 -3.40 5.44
CA ILE A 29 7.30 -4.87 5.43
C ILE A 29 7.76 -5.33 4.04
N ASN A 30 8.94 -5.94 3.97
CA ASN A 30 9.53 -6.36 2.69
C ASN A 30 9.55 -7.89 2.52
N SER A 31 9.23 -8.64 3.58
CA SER A 31 9.31 -10.10 3.56
C SER A 31 8.22 -10.74 4.43
N GLN A 32 7.92 -12.01 4.17
CA GLN A 32 6.99 -12.79 4.99
C GLN A 32 7.45 -12.87 6.46
N ARG A 33 8.77 -12.92 6.71
CA ARG A 33 9.31 -12.95 8.07
C ARG A 33 8.94 -11.70 8.87
N ASP A 34 8.95 -10.54 8.21
CA ASP A 34 8.59 -9.27 8.84
C ASP A 34 7.10 -9.24 9.20
N VAL A 35 6.25 -9.84 8.35
CA VAL A 35 4.81 -10.02 8.60
C VAL A 35 4.58 -10.90 9.82
N ASP A 36 5.26 -12.03 9.90
CA ASP A 36 5.09 -12.99 10.99
C ASP A 36 5.53 -12.37 12.32
N ALA A 37 6.63 -11.60 12.31
CA ALA A 37 7.11 -10.86 13.46
C ALA A 37 6.10 -9.78 13.92
N TYR A 38 5.53 -9.02 12.98
CA TYR A 38 4.48 -8.04 13.28
C TYR A 38 3.21 -8.71 13.83
N ASN A 39 2.76 -9.80 13.19
CA ASN A 39 1.56 -10.52 13.61
C ASN A 39 1.71 -11.20 14.98
N ALA A 40 2.94 -11.46 15.42
CA ALA A 40 3.24 -11.97 16.76
C ALA A 40 3.14 -10.88 17.85
N THR A 41 3.34 -9.60 17.50
CA THR A 41 3.24 -8.48 18.46
C THR A 41 1.83 -7.89 18.55
N VAL A 42 0.99 -8.12 17.54
CA VAL A 42 -0.37 -7.58 17.46
C VAL A 42 -1.39 -8.56 18.05
N THR A 43 -2.09 -8.11 19.10
CA THR A 43 -3.11 -8.92 19.80
C THR A 43 -4.43 -8.99 19.03
N ALA A 44 -4.85 -7.88 18.39
CA ALA A 44 -6.13 -7.81 17.69
C ALA A 44 -6.02 -8.46 16.31
N ASN A 45 -6.88 -9.45 16.03
CA ASN A 45 -6.86 -10.12 14.72
C ASN A 45 -7.16 -9.17 13.55
N ALA A 46 -8.04 -8.18 13.75
CA ALA A 46 -8.38 -7.19 12.73
C ALA A 46 -7.17 -6.37 12.24
N ASP A 47 -6.17 -6.17 13.11
CA ASP A 47 -4.98 -5.36 12.84
C ASP A 47 -3.82 -6.20 12.32
N LYS A 48 -3.94 -7.53 12.30
CA LYS A 48 -2.94 -8.40 11.69
C LYS A 48 -2.84 -8.13 10.20
N LEU A 49 -1.63 -8.29 9.68
CA LEU A 49 -1.32 -8.05 8.28
C LEU A 49 -1.43 -9.33 7.47
N VAL A 50 -2.05 -9.18 6.30
CA VAL A 50 -2.03 -10.16 5.23
C VAL A 50 -1.35 -9.51 4.03
N CYS A 51 -0.27 -10.13 3.59
CA CYS A 51 0.46 -9.66 2.42
C CYS A 51 0.28 -10.63 1.28
N ASN A 52 0.05 -10.09 0.09
CA ASN A 52 0.00 -10.86 -1.12
C ASN A 52 0.88 -10.21 -2.18
N ARG A 53 1.41 -11.07 -3.05
CA ARG A 53 2.07 -10.60 -4.25
C ARG A 53 0.98 -10.19 -5.23
N GLU A 54 0.91 -8.89 -5.53
CA GLU A 54 -0.14 -8.35 -6.36
C GLU A 54 -0.20 -9.04 -7.72
N ARG A 55 -1.42 -9.43 -8.13
CA ARG A 55 -1.68 -9.88 -9.51
C ARG A 55 -1.91 -8.63 -10.36
N VAL A 56 -0.84 -8.12 -10.92
CA VAL A 56 -0.87 -6.93 -11.78
C VAL A 56 -1.66 -7.18 -13.07
N ILE A 57 -2.78 -6.45 -13.21
CA ILE A 57 -3.45 -6.19 -14.49
C ILE A 57 -2.97 -4.81 -14.97
N GLY A 58 -1.70 -4.70 -15.37
CA GLY A 58 -1.11 -3.41 -15.73
C GLY A 58 0.42 -3.39 -15.69
N SER A 59 0.99 -2.51 -14.85
CA SER A 59 2.44 -2.39 -14.59
C SER A 59 3.04 -3.78 -14.40
N ASN A 60 3.91 -4.23 -15.30
CA ASN A 60 4.41 -5.61 -15.34
C ASN A 60 5.28 -6.00 -14.11
N ILE A 61 5.33 -5.16 -13.07
CA ILE A 61 6.15 -5.35 -11.89
C ILE A 61 5.26 -5.81 -10.74
N ARG A 62 5.45 -7.06 -10.31
CA ARG A 62 4.76 -7.63 -9.15
C ARG A 62 5.25 -6.94 -7.87
N GLN A 63 4.36 -6.22 -7.20
CA GLN A 63 4.65 -5.60 -5.91
C GLN A 63 4.22 -6.51 -4.75
N TRP A 64 4.92 -6.39 -3.63
CA TRP A 64 4.53 -7.02 -2.36
C TRP A 64 3.64 -6.03 -1.62
N VAL A 65 2.35 -6.33 -1.53
CA VAL A 65 1.35 -5.42 -0.97
C VAL A 65 0.81 -6.04 0.31
N CYS A 66 0.81 -5.25 1.38
CA CYS A 66 0.32 -5.63 2.69
C CYS A 66 -0.86 -4.75 3.08
N MET A 67 -1.88 -5.35 3.69
CA MET A 67 -3.02 -4.64 4.27
C MET A 67 -3.46 -5.37 5.54
N THR A 68 -4.29 -4.72 6.36
CA THR A 68 -4.85 -5.38 7.54
C THR A 68 -5.98 -6.33 7.15
N ILE A 69 -6.28 -7.32 8.00
CA ILE A 69 -7.42 -8.23 7.80
C ILE A 69 -8.72 -7.44 7.68
N ALA A 70 -8.94 -6.43 8.53
CA ALA A 70 -10.14 -5.60 8.45
C ALA A 70 -10.27 -4.83 7.13
N GLN A 71 -9.16 -4.37 6.55
CA GLN A 71 -9.16 -3.73 5.24
C GLN A 71 -9.47 -4.74 4.13
N GLN A 72 -8.88 -5.94 4.20
CA GLN A 72 -9.13 -7.01 3.24
C GLN A 72 -10.60 -7.42 3.22
N GLU A 73 -11.24 -7.53 4.39
CA GLU A 73 -12.66 -7.87 4.50
C GLU A 73 -13.57 -6.80 3.88
N ARG A 74 -13.28 -5.51 4.13
CA ARG A 74 -14.01 -4.39 3.50
C ARG A 74 -13.88 -4.42 1.97
N LEU A 75 -12.66 -4.57 1.47
CA LEU A 75 -12.40 -4.72 0.03
C LEU A 75 -13.17 -5.90 -0.59
N ALA A 76 -13.26 -7.02 0.13
CA ALA A 76 -14.01 -8.18 -0.34
C ALA A 76 -15.52 -7.96 -0.37
N LEU A 77 -16.06 -7.14 0.53
CA LEU A 77 -17.47 -6.74 0.54
C LEU A 77 -17.76 -5.76 -0.61
N ASP A 78 -16.96 -4.71 -0.74
CA ASP A 78 -17.09 -3.71 -1.81
C ASP A 78 -17.02 -4.38 -3.20
N ALA A 79 -16.09 -5.33 -3.38
CA ALA A 79 -15.97 -6.07 -4.63
C ALA A 79 -17.20 -6.93 -4.94
N ARG A 80 -17.89 -7.47 -3.93
CA ARG A 80 -19.14 -8.22 -4.14
C ARG A 80 -20.28 -7.31 -4.53
N GLU A 81 -20.40 -6.16 -3.89
CA GLU A 81 -21.43 -5.15 -4.21
C GLU A 81 -21.29 -4.68 -5.67
N VAL A 82 -20.07 -4.39 -6.13
CA VAL A 82 -19.82 -4.00 -7.53
C VAL A 82 -20.20 -5.13 -8.51
N VAL A 83 -19.92 -6.39 -8.17
CA VAL A 83 -20.28 -7.52 -9.04
C VAL A 83 -21.81 -7.70 -9.11
N ASP A 84 -22.51 -7.51 -7.99
CA ASP A 84 -23.97 -7.60 -7.94
C ASP A 84 -24.62 -6.48 -8.78
N ASP A 85 -24.12 -5.24 -8.67
CA ASP A 85 -24.57 -4.09 -9.47
C ASP A 85 -24.38 -4.29 -10.98
N ILE A 86 -23.28 -4.93 -11.41
CA ILE A 86 -23.03 -5.23 -12.83
C ILE A 86 -23.99 -6.31 -13.39
N LEU A 87 -24.47 -7.21 -12.53
CA LEU A 87 -25.32 -8.34 -12.95
C LEU A 87 -26.82 -8.00 -13.00
N GLN A 88 -27.22 -6.82 -12.53
CA GLN A 88 -28.61 -6.35 -12.47
C GLN A 88 -29.00 -5.55 -13.73
#